data_AF-A0AAJ0DEP0-F1
#
_entry.id   AF-A0AAJ0DEP0-F1
#
_cell.length_a   1.000
_cell.length_b   1.000
_cell.length_c   1.000
_cell.angle_alpha   90.00
_cell.angle_beta   90.00
_cell.angle_gamma   90.00
#
_symmetry.space_group_name_H-M   'P 1'
#
loop_
_entity.id
_entity.type
_entity.pdbx_description
1 polymer ?
#
loop_
_entity_poly.entity_id
_entity_poly.type
_entity_poly.pdbx_seq_one_letter_code
_entity_poly.pdbx_strand_id
1 'polypeptide(L)'
;MEEARRCGKAFAEPFAQLLDYTNPATLKVFNAMDKLPINHAELPDIPVVFIGDSNHAVSPFAGNGANIALMDGIDLATELCQTQGLFTARANFDKKSMARSTRTLKSSHVIITIAHSSGWWL
;
A
#
# COMPACT_ATOMS: atom_id res chain seq x y z
N MET A 1 -11.73 17.06 -13.02
CA MET A 1 -10.85 17.50 -14.13
C MET A 1 -10.23 18.86 -13.85
N GLU A 2 -11.02 19.87 -13.48
CA GLU A 2 -10.52 21.23 -13.18
C GLU A 2 -9.40 21.25 -12.11
N GLU A 3 -9.59 20.53 -11.01
CA GLU A 3 -8.57 20.45 -9.95
C GLU A 3 -7.24 19.87 -10.47
N ALA A 4 -7.28 18.78 -11.24
CA ALA A 4 -6.10 18.19 -11.84
C ALA A 4 -5.37 19.19 -12.76
N ARG A 5 -6.11 19.94 -13.58
CA ARG A 5 -5.57 21.00 -14.44
C ARG A 5 -4.95 22.14 -13.63
N ARG A 6 -5.58 22.54 -12.53
CA ARG A 6 -5.08 23.60 -11.61
C ARG A 6 -3.79 23.17 -10.92
N CYS A 7 -3.77 21.96 -10.33
CA CYS A 7 -2.63 21.43 -9.59
C CYS A 7 -1.46 21.11 -10.53
N GLY A 8 -1.74 20.62 -11.74
CA GLY A 8 -0.73 20.26 -12.73
C GLY A 8 -0.29 21.39 -13.67
N LYS A 9 -0.68 22.65 -13.41
CA LYS A 9 -0.38 23.80 -14.30
C LYS A 9 1.11 24.02 -14.62
N ALA A 10 2.00 23.48 -13.78
CA ALA A 10 3.44 23.58 -13.94
C ALA A 10 4.01 22.55 -14.93
N PHE A 11 3.26 21.50 -15.26
CA PHE A 11 3.67 20.51 -16.25
C PHE A 11 3.43 21.04 -17.67
N ALA A 12 4.47 20.91 -18.52
CA ALA A 12 4.36 21.23 -19.93
C ALA A 12 3.52 20.19 -20.69
N GLU A 13 3.28 20.43 -21.98
CA GLU A 13 2.69 19.41 -22.85
C GLU A 13 3.49 18.10 -22.83
N PRO A 14 2.84 16.92 -22.88
CA PRO A 14 1.43 16.72 -23.24
C PRO A 14 0.45 16.68 -22.05
N PHE A 15 0.77 17.25 -20.88
CA PHE A 15 -0.08 17.09 -19.69
C PHE A 15 -1.53 17.54 -19.92
N ALA A 16 -1.73 18.73 -20.52
CA ALA A 16 -3.08 19.24 -20.79
C ALA A 16 -3.81 18.36 -21.81
N GLN A 17 -3.12 17.92 -22.88
CA GLN A 17 -3.69 16.97 -23.84
C GLN A 17 -4.11 15.65 -23.18
N LEU A 18 -3.29 15.09 -22.28
CA LEU A 18 -3.62 13.86 -21.56
C LEU A 18 -4.89 14.02 -20.70
N LEU A 19 -5.07 15.18 -20.07
CA LEU A 19 -6.31 15.49 -19.35
C LEU A 19 -7.50 15.58 -20.31
N ASP A 20 -7.35 16.25 -21.45
CA ASP A 20 -8.42 16.42 -22.43
C ASP A 20 -8.86 15.06 -23.05
N TYR A 21 -7.94 14.10 -23.19
CA TYR A 21 -8.23 12.72 -23.65
C TYR A 21 -8.68 11.76 -22.54
N THR A 22 -8.63 12.15 -21.27
CA THR A 22 -9.08 11.29 -20.16
C THR A 22 -10.60 11.31 -20.06
N ASN A 23 -11.25 10.14 -20.10
CA ASN A 23 -12.69 10.02 -19.89
C ASN A 23 -13.08 10.50 -18.47
N PRO A 24 -13.88 11.56 -18.31
CA PRO A 24 -14.25 12.08 -16.99
C PRO A 24 -15.00 11.05 -16.14
N ALA A 25 -15.75 10.13 -16.76
CA ALA A 25 -16.50 9.09 -16.05
C ALA A 25 -15.59 8.06 -15.36
N THR A 26 -14.31 7.96 -15.77
CA THR A 26 -13.34 7.05 -15.16
C THR A 26 -12.44 7.75 -14.13
N LEU A 27 -12.60 9.05 -13.93
CA LEU A 27 -11.81 9.79 -12.94
C LEU A 27 -12.13 9.29 -11.54
N LYS A 28 -11.09 9.03 -10.75
CA LYS A 28 -11.21 8.65 -9.35
C LYS A 28 -10.35 9.55 -8.49
N VAL A 29 -10.87 9.90 -7.32
CA VAL A 29 -10.15 10.60 -6.27
C VAL A 29 -10.11 9.65 -5.08
N PHE A 30 -8.91 9.36 -4.60
CA PHE A 30 -8.69 8.47 -3.47
C PHE A 30 -7.96 9.23 -2.37
N ASN A 31 -8.37 9.01 -1.12
CA ASN A 31 -7.57 9.43 0.02
C ASN A 31 -6.40 8.47 0.16
N ALA A 32 -5.18 8.98 0.01
CA ALA A 32 -3.97 8.20 0.26
C ALA A 32 -3.84 7.97 1.77
N MET A 33 -4.12 6.75 2.21
CA MET A 33 -4.06 6.34 3.60
C MET A 33 -3.20 5.09 3.73
N ASP A 34 -2.48 5.00 4.84
CA ASP A 34 -1.60 3.90 5.19
C ASP A 34 -2.11 3.24 6.49
N LYS A 35 -2.03 1.92 6.57
CA LYS A 35 -2.40 1.12 7.75
C LYS A 35 -1.20 0.28 8.18
N LEU A 36 -0.81 0.40 9.46
CA LEU A 36 0.24 -0.43 10.04
C LEU A 36 -0.15 -1.92 10.04
N PRO A 37 0.82 -2.83 9.84
CA PRO A 37 0.57 -4.26 9.88
C PRO A 37 0.09 -4.68 11.28
N ILE A 38 -0.83 -5.65 11.30
CA ILE A 38 -1.32 -6.27 12.52
C ILE A 38 -0.33 -7.34 12.95
N ASN A 39 0.06 -7.30 14.23
CA ASN A 39 0.70 -8.42 14.89
C ASN A 39 -0.39 -9.36 15.43
N HIS A 40 -0.56 -10.55 14.86
CA HIS A 40 -1.65 -11.44 15.28
C HIS A 40 -1.45 -12.01 16.69
N ALA A 41 -0.26 -11.88 17.27
CA ALA A 41 -0.03 -12.20 18.68
C ALA A 41 -0.75 -11.23 19.64
N GLU A 42 -1.15 -10.04 19.17
CA GLU A 42 -1.89 -9.03 19.95
C GLU A 42 -3.41 -9.18 19.83
N LEU A 43 -3.89 -10.09 18.97
CA LEU A 43 -5.31 -10.39 18.81
C LEU A 43 -5.75 -11.50 19.78
N PRO A 44 -7.07 -11.57 20.10
CA PRO A 44 -7.63 -12.74 20.76
C PRO A 44 -7.30 -14.03 20.01
N ASP A 45 -7.36 -15.16 20.71
CA ASP A 45 -7.00 -16.45 20.14
C ASP A 45 -8.06 -16.96 19.15
N ILE A 46 -8.05 -16.38 17.95
CA ILE A 46 -8.99 -16.65 16.87
C ILE A 46 -8.26 -17.29 15.68
N PRO A 47 -8.91 -18.22 14.96
CA PRO A 47 -8.33 -18.88 13.79
C PRO A 47 -8.42 -17.99 12.54
N VAL A 48 -7.99 -16.73 12.65
CA VAL A 48 -8.04 -15.72 11.57
C VAL A 48 -6.64 -15.18 11.33
N VAL A 49 -6.30 -15.03 10.05
CA VAL A 49 -5.07 -14.39 9.59
C VAL A 49 -5.44 -13.31 8.56
N PHE A 50 -5.08 -12.06 8.83
CA PHE A 50 -5.20 -10.94 7.92
C PHE A 50 -4.01 -10.91 6.97
N ILE A 51 -4.28 -10.70 5.68
CA ILE A 51 -3.27 -10.56 4.61
C ILE A 51 -3.63 -9.37 3.70
N GLY A 52 -2.64 -8.89 2.94
CA GLY A 52 -2.84 -7.77 2.01
C GLY A 52 -3.40 -6.52 2.69
N ASP A 53 -4.31 -5.79 2.04
CA ASP A 53 -4.82 -4.51 2.56
C ASP A 53 -5.57 -4.64 3.90
N SER A 54 -6.16 -5.81 4.19
CA SER A 54 -6.76 -6.06 5.51
C SER A 54 -5.72 -6.03 6.64
N ASN A 55 -4.48 -6.40 6.33
CA ASN A 55 -3.34 -6.39 7.25
C ASN A 55 -2.55 -5.07 7.17
N HIS A 56 -2.12 -4.67 5.98
CA HIS A 56 -1.20 -3.54 5.76
C HIS A 56 -1.55 -2.74 4.50
N ALA A 57 -2.73 -2.11 4.48
CA ALA A 57 -3.08 -1.21 3.38
C ALA A 57 -1.99 -0.12 3.21
N VAL A 58 -1.48 -0.01 2.00
CA VAL A 58 -0.53 1.04 1.61
C VAL A 58 -1.14 1.93 0.56
N SER A 59 -0.82 3.21 0.62
CA SER A 59 -1.16 4.16 -0.43
C SER A 59 -0.67 3.67 -1.80
N PRO A 60 -1.42 3.95 -2.89
CA PRO A 60 -0.96 3.65 -4.26
C PRO A 60 0.44 4.21 -4.57
N PHE A 61 0.86 5.28 -3.89
CA PHE A 61 2.19 5.88 -4.04
C PHE A 61 3.34 5.00 -3.52
N ALA A 62 3.05 3.98 -2.70
CA ALA A 62 4.03 2.97 -2.31
C ALA A 62 4.44 2.06 -3.47
N GLY A 63 3.60 1.94 -4.51
CA GLY A 63 3.87 1.23 -5.76
C GLY A 63 3.98 -0.30 -5.66
N ASN A 64 3.87 -0.88 -4.46
CA ASN A 64 4.15 -2.31 -4.23
C ASN A 64 3.11 -3.04 -3.37
N GLY A 65 1.95 -2.42 -3.06
CA GLY A 65 0.90 -3.01 -2.22
C GLY A 65 0.41 -4.38 -2.72
N ALA A 66 0.12 -4.49 -4.01
CA ALA A 66 -0.29 -5.77 -4.61
C ALA A 66 0.82 -6.84 -4.50
N ASN A 67 2.08 -6.47 -4.73
CA ASN A 67 3.21 -7.41 -4.65
C ASN A 67 3.39 -7.97 -3.23
N ILE A 68 3.24 -7.12 -2.20
CA ILE A 68 3.32 -7.57 -0.80
C ILE A 68 2.11 -8.42 -0.40
N ALA A 69 0.91 -8.13 -0.90
CA ALA A 69 -0.26 -8.98 -0.70
C ALA A 69 -0.12 -10.36 -1.35
N LEU A 70 0.46 -10.44 -2.56
CA LEU A 70 0.77 -11.71 -3.21
C LEU A 70 1.81 -12.52 -2.43
N MET A 71 2.86 -11.87 -1.94
CA MET A 71 3.85 -12.51 -1.08
C MET A 71 3.23 -13.04 0.22
N ASP A 72 2.25 -12.32 0.80
CA ASP A 72 1.55 -12.83 1.97
C ASP A 72 0.83 -14.15 1.69
N GLY A 73 0.16 -14.27 0.54
CA GLY A 73 -0.51 -15.50 0.14
C GLY A 73 0.47 -16.68 0.04
N ILE A 74 1.64 -16.46 -0.57
CA ILE A 74 2.69 -17.48 -0.71
C ILE A 74 3.28 -17.85 0.65
N ASP A 75 3.67 -16.86 1.45
CA ASP A 75 4.29 -17.07 2.76
C ASP A 75 3.34 -17.81 3.70
N LEU A 76 2.06 -17.39 3.76
CA LEU A 76 1.05 -18.02 4.60
C LEU A 76 0.75 -19.44 4.16
N ALA A 77 0.53 -19.68 2.86
CA ALA A 77 0.29 -21.02 2.33
C ALA A 77 1.46 -21.96 2.61
N THR A 78 2.70 -21.46 2.48
CA THR A 78 3.91 -22.23 2.78
C THR A 78 3.95 -22.64 4.25
N GLU A 79 3.72 -21.70 5.17
CA GLU A 79 3.73 -21.99 6.61
C GLU A 79 2.60 -22.95 7.01
N LEU A 80 1.41 -22.80 6.44
CA LEU A 80 0.28 -23.71 6.69
C LEU A 80 0.57 -25.15 6.24
N CYS A 81 1.34 -25.34 5.17
CA CYS A 81 1.72 -26.66 4.67
C CYS A 81 2.90 -27.29 5.41
N GLN A 82 3.83 -26.48 5.92
CA GLN A 82 5.11 -26.97 6.48
C GLN A 82 5.15 -27.00 8.01
N THR A 83 4.30 -26.22 8.68
CA THR A 83 4.30 -26.08 10.13
C THR A 83 3.11 -26.80 10.74
N GLN A 84 3.34 -27.53 11.85
CA GLN A 84 2.25 -28.13 12.61
C GLN A 84 1.54 -27.07 13.47
N GLY A 85 0.27 -26.83 13.17
CA GLY A 85 -0.61 -25.96 13.95
C GLY A 85 -0.71 -24.53 13.42
N LEU A 86 -1.95 -24.02 13.37
CA LEU A 86 -2.29 -22.71 12.81
C LEU A 86 -1.55 -21.56 13.50
N PHE A 87 -1.46 -21.58 14.83
CA PHE A 87 -0.84 -20.48 15.58
C PHE A 87 0.67 -20.37 15.34
N THR A 88 1.36 -21.49 15.21
CA THR A 88 2.79 -21.51 14.86
C THR A 88 2.99 -21.03 13.42
N ALA A 89 2.18 -21.50 12.48
CA ALA A 89 2.24 -21.05 11.09
C ALA A 89 1.97 -19.54 10.97
N ARG A 90 0.98 -19.03 11.70
CA ARG A 90 0.64 -17.60 11.79
C ARG A 90 1.80 -16.78 12.35
N ALA A 91 2.44 -17.23 13.43
CA ALA A 91 3.58 -16.53 14.02
C ALA A 91 4.79 -16.46 13.06
N ASN A 92 5.07 -17.55 12.33
CA ASN A 92 6.12 -17.56 11.33
C ASN A 92 5.81 -16.63 10.15
N PHE A 93 4.55 -16.62 9.70
CA PHE A 93 4.06 -15.70 8.69
C PHE A 93 4.23 -14.23 9.14
N ASP A 94 3.79 -13.88 10.35
CA ASP A 94 3.85 -12.51 10.87
C ASP A 94 5.28 -11.98 10.90
N LYS A 95 6.24 -12.81 11.31
CA LYS A 95 7.66 -12.44 11.31
C LYS A 95 8.15 -11.99 9.92
N LYS A 96 7.68 -12.63 8.85
CA LYS A 96 8.02 -12.27 7.46
C LYS A 96 7.22 -11.05 6.99
N SER A 97 5.90 -11.08 7.17
CA SER A 97 4.98 -10.07 6.66
C SER A 97 5.19 -8.70 7.32
N MET A 98 5.37 -8.64 8.64
CA MET A 98 5.55 -7.38 9.38
C MET A 98 6.81 -6.63 8.96
N ALA A 99 7.94 -7.34 8.81
CA ALA A 99 9.20 -6.72 8.42
C ALA A 99 9.12 -6.09 7.02
N ARG A 100 8.48 -6.79 6.08
CA ARG A 100 8.28 -6.36 4.70
C ARG A 100 7.30 -5.17 4.60
N SER A 101 6.12 -5.31 5.16
CA SER A 101 5.05 -4.28 5.11
C SER A 101 5.47 -2.97 5.79
N THR A 102 6.13 -3.04 6.95
CA THR A 102 6.65 -1.86 7.66
C THR A 102 7.65 -1.08 6.80
N ARG A 103 8.51 -1.78 6.04
CA ARG A 103 9.47 -1.13 5.13
C ARG A 103 8.72 -0.38 4.03
N THR A 104 7.72 -1.01 3.41
CA THR A 104 6.91 -0.40 2.33
C THR A 104 6.15 0.84 2.84
N LEU A 105 5.54 0.77 4.02
CA LEU A 105 4.84 1.90 4.63
C LEU A 105 5.76 3.10 4.86
N LYS A 106 6.98 2.88 5.38
CA LYS A 106 7.97 3.96 5.56
C LYS A 106 8.32 4.63 4.24
N SER A 107 8.53 3.84 3.18
CA SER A 107 8.79 4.37 1.84
C SER A 107 7.60 5.15 1.28
N SER A 108 6.37 4.66 1.47
CA SER A 108 5.12 5.35 1.09
C SER A 108 5.06 6.77 1.66
N HIS A 109 5.23 6.89 2.98
CA HIS A 109 5.18 8.18 3.67
C HIS A 109 6.25 9.17 3.18
N VAL A 110 7.46 8.68 2.90
CA VAL A 110 8.54 9.53 2.34
C VAL A 110 8.16 10.04 0.95
N ILE A 111 7.65 9.17 0.08
CA ILE A 111 7.24 9.54 -1.29
C ILE A 111 6.11 10.58 -1.25
N ILE A 112 5.08 10.36 -0.42
CA ILE A 112 3.96 11.32 -0.27
C ILE A 112 4.49 12.66 0.22
N THR A 113 5.37 12.67 1.23
CA THR A 113 5.95 13.92 1.76
C THR A 113 6.72 14.68 0.68
N ILE A 114 7.51 14.00 -0.14
CA ILE A 114 8.26 14.61 -1.25
C ILE A 114 7.32 15.09 -2.36
N ALA A 115 6.33 14.28 -2.75
CA ALA A 115 5.38 14.61 -3.82
C ALA A 115 4.50 15.82 -3.48
N HIS A 116 4.23 16.04 -2.19
CA HIS A 116 3.53 17.23 -1.69
C HIS A 116 4.46 18.40 -1.36
N SER A 117 5.78 18.24 -1.49
CA SER A 117 6.69 19.36 -1.29
C SER A 117 6.50 20.40 -2.41
N SER A 118 6.39 21.67 -2.03
CA SER A 118 6.23 22.79 -2.97
C SER A 118 7.55 23.26 -3.60
N GLY A 119 8.62 22.45 -3.50
CA GLY A 119 9.99 22.83 -3.86
C GLY A 119 10.67 23.73 -2.82
N TRP A 120 11.94 24.06 -3.05
CA TRP A 120 12.60 25.19 -2.40
C TRP A 120 12.21 26.45 -3.17
N TRP A 121 11.60 27.40 -2.47
CA TRP A 121 11.22 28.70 -3.03
C TRP A 121 12.47 29.39 -3.61
N LEU A 122 12.45 29.68 -4.92
CA LEU A 122 13.26 30.71 -5.59
C LEU A 122 12.33 31.85 -5.98
#